data_AF-A0A341AHN7-F1
#
_entry.id   AF-A0A341AHN7-F1
#
_cell.length_a   1.000
_cell.length_b   1.000
_cell.length_c   1.000
_cell.angle_alpha   90.00
_cell.angle_beta   90.00
_cell.angle_gamma   90.00
#
_symmetry.space_group_name_H-M   'P 1'
#
loop_
_entity.id
_entity.type
_entity.pdbx_description
1 polymer ?
#
loop_
_entity_poly.entity_id
_entity_poly.type
_entity_poly.pdbx_seq_one_letter_code
_entity_poly.pdbx_strand_id
1 'polypeptide(L)'
;SSSLYLYLLPLDLLPPEVCSLLNPAAIYANNEISLRDVEVYGFDYDYTLAQYADTLHPEIFTAARDILIEHYKYPEGIRKYDYNPSFAIRGLHYDIQKSLLMKIDAFHYVQLGTAYRGLQPVPDEEVIDLYGGTQHIPLYQMSGFYGKGPSIKQFMDIFSLPEMALLSCVVDHFLGHGLEFDQAHLYKDVTDAIRDVHVKGLMYQWIERDMEKYILRGDETFAVLSRLVAHGKQLFLITNSPFSFVDKGMRHMVGADWRQLFDVVIVQADKPSFFTDRRKPFRKLDEKGSLH
;
A
#
# COMPACT_ATOMS: atom_id res chain seq x y z
N SER A 1 -30.10 21.17 -6.86
CA SER A 1 -28.92 21.48 -6.04
C SER A 1 -27.89 20.41 -6.37
N SER A 2 -26.99 20.74 -7.29
CA SER A 2 -26.16 19.79 -8.03
C SER A 2 -24.83 19.65 -7.29
N SER A 3 -24.62 18.54 -6.60
CA SER A 3 -23.34 18.21 -5.97
C SER A 3 -22.34 17.79 -7.05
N LEU A 4 -21.35 18.65 -7.31
CA LEU A 4 -20.13 18.28 -8.04
C LEU A 4 -19.34 17.31 -7.16
N TYR A 5 -19.21 16.07 -7.61
CA TYR A 5 -18.20 15.12 -7.12
C TYR A 5 -16.94 15.33 -7.96
N LEU A 6 -15.88 15.86 -7.34
CA LEU A 6 -14.58 16.04 -7.99
C LEU A 6 -13.81 14.71 -7.91
N TYR A 7 -13.56 14.10 -9.06
CA TYR A 7 -12.68 12.96 -9.20
C TYR A 7 -11.23 13.42 -9.00
N LEU A 8 -10.48 12.77 -8.10
CA LEU A 8 -9.08 13.11 -7.81
C LEU A 8 -8.07 12.64 -8.89
N LEU A 9 -8.58 12.31 -10.06
CA LEU A 9 -7.93 12.47 -11.36
C LEU A 9 -9.04 12.94 -12.31
N PRO A 10 -8.96 14.10 -12.98
CA PRO A 10 -9.82 14.34 -14.12
C PRO A 10 -9.45 13.28 -15.16
N LEU A 11 -10.35 12.30 -15.38
CA LEU A 11 -10.32 11.49 -16.59
C LEU A 11 -10.27 12.38 -17.85
N ASP A 12 -10.69 13.64 -17.72
CA ASP A 12 -10.68 14.67 -18.77
C ASP A 12 -9.28 15.16 -19.18
N LEU A 13 -8.21 14.82 -18.45
CA LEU A 13 -6.82 15.13 -18.86
C LEU A 13 -6.11 13.96 -19.56
N LEU A 14 -6.72 12.78 -19.61
CA LEU A 14 -6.26 11.69 -20.46
C LEU A 14 -7.19 11.66 -21.68
N PRO A 15 -6.66 11.76 -22.92
CA PRO A 15 -7.47 11.45 -24.09
C PRO A 15 -8.18 10.11 -23.84
N PRO A 16 -9.47 9.96 -24.17
CA PRO A 16 -10.20 8.69 -24.03
C PRO A 16 -9.44 7.50 -24.64
N GLU A 17 -8.61 7.80 -25.65
CA GLU A 17 -7.73 6.88 -26.36
C GLU A 17 -6.55 6.35 -25.50
N VAL A 18 -6.08 7.06 -24.47
CA VAL A 18 -4.96 6.63 -23.62
C VAL A 18 -5.38 5.57 -22.60
N CYS A 19 -6.60 5.65 -22.06
CA CYS A 19 -7.11 4.59 -21.18
C CYS A 19 -7.37 3.28 -21.94
N SER A 20 -7.57 3.33 -23.27
CA SER A 20 -7.64 2.14 -24.14
C SER A 20 -6.28 1.56 -24.57
N LEU A 21 -5.14 2.19 -24.22
CA LEU A 21 -3.79 1.71 -24.61
C LEU A 21 -3.17 0.74 -23.62
N LEU A 22 -3.69 0.65 -22.39
CA LEU A 22 -3.13 -0.23 -21.37
C LEU A 22 -3.77 -1.61 -21.47
N ASN A 23 -3.05 -2.55 -22.07
CA ASN A 23 -3.44 -3.95 -22.07
C ASN A 23 -3.05 -4.57 -20.72
N PRO A 24 -4.00 -4.99 -19.87
CA PRO A 24 -3.71 -5.57 -18.55
C PRO A 24 -2.94 -6.90 -18.64
N ALA A 25 -2.86 -7.51 -19.82
CA ALA A 25 -2.06 -8.71 -20.09
C ALA A 25 -0.69 -8.42 -20.71
N ALA A 26 -0.36 -7.15 -21.03
CA ALA A 26 0.93 -6.80 -21.59
C ALA A 26 2.02 -6.69 -20.51
N ILE A 27 3.23 -7.09 -20.87
CA ILE A 27 4.44 -6.88 -20.07
C ILE A 27 5.17 -5.67 -20.66
N TYR A 28 5.32 -4.62 -19.86
CA TYR A 28 6.02 -3.39 -20.25
C TYR A 28 7.48 -3.44 -19.77
N ALA A 29 8.42 -3.01 -20.61
CA ALA A 29 9.85 -3.03 -20.31
C ALA A 29 10.41 -1.61 -20.24
N ASN A 30 11.02 -1.27 -19.10
CA ASN A 30 11.77 -0.01 -18.94
C ASN A 30 13.25 -0.17 -19.32
N ASN A 31 13.80 -1.37 -19.10
CA ASN A 31 15.17 -1.75 -19.42
C ASN A 31 15.17 -3.11 -20.13
N GLU A 32 16.21 -3.38 -20.91
CA GLU A 32 16.39 -4.69 -21.54
C GLU A 32 16.72 -5.77 -20.49
N ILE A 33 16.02 -6.90 -20.57
CA ILE A 33 16.30 -8.09 -19.77
C ILE A 33 16.03 -9.34 -20.60
N SER A 34 16.99 -10.26 -20.61
CA SER A 34 16.84 -11.57 -21.23
C SER A 34 16.35 -12.57 -20.18
N LEU A 35 15.07 -12.96 -20.25
CA LEU A 35 14.48 -13.96 -19.35
C LEU A 35 15.13 -15.35 -19.49
N ARG A 36 15.84 -15.59 -20.59
CA ARG A 36 16.66 -16.80 -20.78
C ARG A 36 17.76 -16.89 -19.74
N ASP A 37 18.41 -15.77 -19.46
CA ASP A 37 19.61 -15.69 -18.62
C ASP A 37 19.28 -15.56 -17.12
N VAL A 38 18.01 -15.30 -16.79
CA VAL A 38 17.53 -15.31 -15.40
C VAL A 38 17.38 -16.76 -14.92
N GLU A 39 18.22 -17.19 -13.99
CA GLU A 39 18.19 -18.54 -13.42
C GLU A 39 17.22 -18.67 -12.25
N VAL A 40 17.11 -17.60 -11.45
CA VAL A 40 16.35 -17.59 -10.19
C VAL A 40 15.27 -16.50 -10.22
N TYR A 41 14.04 -16.86 -9.88
CA TYR A 41 12.89 -15.96 -9.79
C TYR A 41 12.43 -15.83 -8.34
N GLY A 42 12.43 -14.59 -7.84
CA GLY A 42 11.94 -14.25 -6.51
C GLY A 42 10.56 -13.64 -6.56
N PHE A 43 9.64 -14.11 -5.71
CA PHE A 43 8.28 -13.60 -5.62
C PHE A 43 8.01 -13.00 -4.26
N ASP A 44 7.34 -11.84 -4.24
CA ASP A 44 6.59 -11.42 -3.06
C ASP A 44 5.26 -12.19 -3.00
N TYR A 45 4.63 -12.24 -1.83
CA TYR A 45 3.34 -12.87 -1.65
C TYR A 45 2.20 -11.87 -1.89
N ASP A 46 2.03 -10.92 -0.97
CA ASP A 46 0.90 -10.00 -0.92
C ASP A 46 0.93 -9.02 -2.12
N TYR A 47 -0.20 -8.89 -2.82
CA TYR A 47 -0.35 -8.13 -4.07
C TYR A 47 0.62 -8.48 -5.21
N THR A 48 1.32 -9.62 -5.13
CA THR A 48 2.17 -10.15 -6.21
C THR A 48 1.71 -11.54 -6.66
N LEU A 49 1.76 -12.53 -5.77
CA LEU A 49 1.14 -13.83 -6.02
C LEU A 49 -0.33 -13.81 -5.59
N ALA A 50 -0.61 -13.37 -4.37
CA ALA A 50 -1.97 -13.22 -3.86
C ALA A 50 -2.48 -11.81 -4.20
N GLN A 51 -3.38 -11.72 -5.18
CA GLN A 51 -4.06 -10.46 -5.48
C GLN A 51 -5.33 -10.36 -4.65
N TYR A 52 -5.49 -9.28 -3.88
CA TYR A 52 -6.65 -9.13 -3.01
C TYR A 52 -7.78 -8.32 -3.64
N ALA A 53 -9.02 -8.65 -3.32
CA ALA A 53 -10.21 -7.91 -3.73
C ALA A 53 -10.27 -6.51 -3.11
N ASP A 54 -10.80 -5.55 -3.87
CA ASP A 54 -10.94 -4.14 -3.44
C ASP A 54 -11.84 -3.99 -2.20
N THR A 55 -12.70 -4.98 -1.91
CA THR A 55 -13.54 -5.05 -0.70
C THR A 55 -12.73 -5.12 0.60
N LEU A 56 -11.44 -5.47 0.52
CA LEU A 56 -10.54 -5.47 1.67
C LEU A 56 -10.23 -4.06 2.18
N HIS A 57 -10.14 -3.06 1.30
CA HIS A 57 -9.76 -1.69 1.69
C HIS A 57 -10.79 -1.02 2.62
N PRO A 58 -12.12 -1.06 2.35
CA PRO A 58 -13.13 -0.59 3.28
C PRO A 58 -13.05 -1.25 4.67
N GLU A 59 -12.74 -2.56 4.73
CA GLU A 59 -12.65 -3.30 6.00
C GLU A 59 -11.43 -2.86 6.81
N ILE A 60 -10.27 -2.69 6.17
CA ILE A 60 -9.06 -2.13 6.80
C ILE A 60 -9.34 -0.71 7.31
N PHE A 61 -9.94 0.15 6.49
CA PHE A 61 -10.29 1.52 6.87
C PHE A 61 -11.21 1.53 8.09
N THR A 62 -12.28 0.75 8.06
CA THR A 62 -13.29 0.71 9.14
C THR A 62 -12.68 0.23 10.44
N ALA A 63 -11.90 -0.85 10.41
CA ALA A 63 -11.27 -1.37 11.61
C ALA A 63 -10.22 -0.42 12.18
N ALA A 64 -9.39 0.22 11.34
CA ALA A 64 -8.42 1.20 11.80
C ALA A 64 -9.09 2.45 12.39
N ARG A 65 -10.18 2.93 11.76
CA ARG A 65 -11.01 4.02 12.31
C ARG A 65 -11.57 3.66 13.68
N ASP A 66 -12.13 2.47 13.82
CA ASP A 66 -12.73 2.02 15.08
C ASP A 66 -11.63 1.84 16.15
N ILE A 67 -10.43 1.39 15.78
CA ILE A 67 -9.26 1.37 16.68
C ILE A 67 -8.90 2.77 17.18
N LEU A 68 -8.87 3.78 16.31
CA LEU A 68 -8.57 5.17 16.71
C LEU A 68 -9.59 5.69 17.72
N ILE A 69 -10.88 5.44 17.50
CA ILE A 69 -11.94 5.88 18.38
C ILE A 69 -11.89 5.13 19.71
N GLU A 70 -11.82 3.80 19.67
CA GLU A 70 -12.00 2.96 20.86
C GLU A 70 -10.74 2.86 21.71
N HIS A 71 -9.56 2.80 21.09
CA HIS A 71 -8.28 2.63 21.81
C HIS A 71 -7.54 3.95 21.98
N TYR A 72 -7.44 4.77 20.93
CA TYR A 72 -6.73 6.05 20.99
C TYR A 72 -7.62 7.21 21.48
N LYS A 73 -8.92 6.96 21.69
CA LYS A 73 -9.90 7.92 22.22
C LYS A 73 -10.08 9.15 21.33
N TYR A 74 -9.96 8.97 20.02
CA TYR A 74 -10.31 10.01 19.05
C TYR A 74 -11.83 10.29 19.07
N PRO A 75 -12.27 11.50 18.64
CA PRO A 75 -13.68 11.87 18.66
C PRO A 75 -14.60 10.87 17.94
N GLU A 76 -15.71 10.49 18.58
CA GLU A 76 -16.74 9.60 18.01
C GLU A 76 -17.32 10.13 16.69
N GLY A 77 -17.31 11.45 16.49
CA GLY A 77 -17.77 12.09 15.26
C GLY A 77 -16.99 11.68 14.01
N ILE A 78 -15.83 11.02 14.14
CA ILE A 78 -15.08 10.44 13.02
C ILE A 78 -15.80 9.22 12.44
N ARG A 79 -16.66 8.53 13.22
CA ARG A 79 -17.43 7.37 12.76
C ARG A 79 -18.35 7.68 11.57
N LYS A 80 -18.68 8.96 11.33
CA LYS A 80 -19.48 9.42 10.18
C LYS A 80 -18.76 9.30 8.83
N TYR A 81 -17.44 9.15 8.82
CA TYR A 81 -16.67 9.03 7.59
C TYR A 81 -16.59 7.57 7.14
N ASP A 82 -16.94 7.35 5.88
CA ASP A 82 -16.84 6.06 5.20
C ASP A 82 -15.67 6.06 4.21
N TYR A 83 -15.17 4.87 3.87
CA TYR A 83 -14.10 4.73 2.88
C TYR A 83 -14.61 5.09 1.48
N ASN A 84 -13.97 6.08 0.85
CA ASN A 84 -14.20 6.44 -0.54
C ASN A 84 -13.05 5.94 -1.43
N PRO A 85 -13.26 4.89 -2.25
CA PRO A 85 -12.20 4.33 -3.11
C PRO A 85 -11.74 5.29 -4.21
N SER A 86 -12.49 6.35 -4.51
CA SER A 86 -12.15 7.33 -5.54
C SER A 86 -11.38 8.54 -5.00
N PHE A 87 -11.12 8.60 -3.69
CA PHE A 87 -10.43 9.73 -3.06
C PHE A 87 -8.91 9.66 -3.27
N ALA A 88 -8.26 8.56 -2.93
CA ALA A 88 -6.80 8.44 -3.01
C ALA A 88 -6.37 7.49 -4.12
N ILE A 89 -5.22 7.78 -4.74
CA ILE A 89 -4.54 6.89 -5.68
C ILE A 89 -3.17 6.47 -5.14
N ARG A 90 -2.63 5.37 -5.65
CA ARG A 90 -1.30 4.88 -5.28
C ARG A 90 -0.22 5.89 -5.68
N GLY A 91 0.78 6.09 -4.82
CA GLY A 91 1.96 6.90 -5.10
C GLY A 91 1.88 8.37 -4.67
N LEU A 92 0.79 8.77 -4.01
CA LEU A 92 0.68 10.10 -3.42
C LEU A 92 1.67 10.30 -2.26
N HIS A 93 1.91 11.56 -1.94
CA HIS A 93 2.81 12.00 -0.90
C HIS A 93 2.04 12.74 0.19
N TYR A 94 2.43 12.54 1.43
CA TYR A 94 1.86 13.23 2.58
C TYR A 94 2.94 14.01 3.31
N ASP A 95 2.79 15.33 3.35
CA ASP A 95 3.60 16.20 4.20
C ASP A 95 3.01 16.19 5.60
N ILE A 96 3.68 15.46 6.49
CA ILE A 96 3.30 15.28 7.89
C ILE A 96 3.22 16.62 8.60
N GLN A 97 4.15 17.54 8.37
CA GLN A 97 4.20 18.81 9.10
C GLN A 97 3.08 19.77 8.65
N LYS A 98 2.65 19.69 7.40
CA LYS A 98 1.60 20.55 6.84
C LYS A 98 0.23 19.89 6.76
N SER A 99 0.15 18.61 7.07
CA SER A 99 -1.02 17.75 6.90
C SER A 99 -1.60 17.80 5.48
N LEU A 100 -0.73 17.76 4.48
CA LEU A 100 -1.11 17.83 3.06
C LEU A 100 -0.89 16.51 2.35
N LEU A 101 -1.95 15.97 1.73
CA LEU A 101 -1.86 14.89 0.76
C LEU A 101 -1.75 15.49 -0.64
N MET A 102 -0.76 15.10 -1.42
CA MET A 102 -0.50 15.71 -2.74
C MET A 102 0.17 14.75 -3.70
N LYS A 103 0.12 15.06 -5.00
CA LYS A 103 0.90 14.37 -6.02
C LYS A 103 2.18 15.16 -6.29
N ILE A 104 3.30 14.46 -6.27
CA ILE A 104 4.62 15.03 -6.59
C ILE A 104 5.13 14.34 -7.85
N ASP A 105 5.70 15.10 -8.77
CA ASP A 105 6.27 14.57 -10.00
C ASP A 105 7.71 14.03 -9.82
N ALA A 106 8.28 13.50 -10.90
CA ALA A 106 9.63 12.94 -10.89
C ALA A 106 10.75 13.98 -10.64
N PHE A 107 10.45 15.27 -10.76
CA PHE A 107 11.37 16.38 -10.50
C PHE A 107 11.12 17.04 -9.13
N HIS A 108 10.31 16.41 -8.28
CA HIS A 108 9.90 16.86 -6.95
C HIS A 108 9.07 18.14 -6.92
N TYR A 109 8.31 18.42 -7.99
CA TYR A 109 7.31 19.49 -7.98
C TYR A 109 5.96 18.95 -7.55
N VAL A 110 5.28 19.68 -6.65
CA VAL A 110 3.87 19.44 -6.35
C VAL A 110 3.05 19.72 -7.61
N GLN A 111 2.27 18.75 -8.06
CA GLN A 111 1.34 18.95 -9.17
C GLN A 111 0.18 19.83 -8.70
N LEU A 112 0.01 20.98 -9.34
CA LEU A 112 -1.07 21.92 -9.02
C LEU A 112 -2.45 21.27 -9.15
N GLY A 113 -3.38 21.69 -8.30
CA GLY A 113 -4.72 21.12 -8.18
C GLY A 113 -4.80 19.75 -7.50
N THR A 114 -3.67 19.20 -7.03
CA THR A 114 -3.64 17.86 -6.40
C THR A 114 -3.43 17.88 -4.89
N ALA A 115 -3.21 19.05 -4.28
CA ALA A 115 -2.96 19.19 -2.85
C ALA A 115 -4.27 19.28 -2.06
N TYR A 116 -4.39 18.46 -1.03
CA TYR A 116 -5.56 18.36 -0.15
C TYR A 116 -5.13 18.46 1.30
N ARG A 117 -5.88 19.24 2.10
CA ARG A 117 -5.78 19.28 3.56
C ARG A 117 -7.06 18.68 4.13
N GLY A 118 -6.95 17.51 4.75
CA GLY A 118 -8.12 16.69 5.05
C GLY A 118 -8.79 16.20 3.76
N LEU A 119 -10.07 16.50 3.58
CA LEU A 119 -10.83 16.21 2.36
C LEU A 119 -11.06 17.45 1.48
N GLN A 120 -10.51 18.61 1.86
CA GLN A 120 -10.67 19.85 1.12
C GLN A 120 -9.47 20.11 0.23
N PRO A 121 -9.68 20.54 -1.03
CA PRO A 121 -8.59 20.99 -1.89
C PRO A 121 -7.96 22.26 -1.31
N VAL A 122 -6.64 22.38 -1.47
CA VAL A 122 -5.88 23.58 -1.09
C VAL A 122 -5.60 24.40 -2.34
N PRO A 123 -5.90 25.72 -2.34
CA PRO A 123 -5.58 26.58 -3.47
C PRO A 123 -4.10 26.55 -3.83
N ASP A 124 -3.78 26.56 -5.12
CA ASP A 124 -2.39 26.49 -5.60
C ASP A 124 -1.51 27.62 -5.06
N GLU A 125 -2.07 28.82 -4.91
CA GLU A 125 -1.38 29.98 -4.32
C GLU A 125 -0.93 29.68 -2.88
N GLU A 126 -1.81 29.06 -2.07
CA GLU A 126 -1.49 28.66 -0.71
C GLU A 126 -0.41 27.57 -0.69
N VAL A 127 -0.47 26.59 -1.61
CA VAL A 127 0.56 25.54 -1.72
C VAL A 127 1.92 26.17 -2.03
N ILE A 128 1.98 27.09 -2.99
CA ILE A 128 3.22 27.80 -3.38
C ILE A 128 3.80 28.55 -2.18
N ASP A 129 2.96 29.27 -1.42
CA ASP A 129 3.38 30.01 -0.24
C ASP A 129 3.92 29.08 0.86
N LEU A 130 3.25 27.95 1.10
CA LEU A 130 3.67 26.94 2.08
C LEU A 130 5.04 26.32 1.77
N TYR A 131 5.47 26.33 0.51
CA TYR A 131 6.76 25.83 0.06
C TYR A 131 7.74 26.95 -0.32
N GLY A 132 7.53 28.17 0.19
CA GLY A 132 8.51 29.26 0.11
C GLY A 132 8.51 29.98 -1.24
N GLY A 133 7.34 30.11 -1.88
CA GLY A 133 7.19 30.76 -3.18
C GLY A 133 7.54 29.85 -4.36
N THR A 134 7.66 28.54 -4.13
CA THR A 134 7.93 27.52 -5.16
C THR A 134 7.05 26.30 -4.92
N GLN A 135 6.92 25.43 -5.92
CA GLN A 135 6.26 24.12 -5.80
C GLN A 135 7.27 22.99 -5.62
N HIS A 136 8.57 23.29 -5.64
CA HIS A 136 9.63 22.30 -5.57
C HIS A 136 9.92 21.91 -4.12
N ILE A 137 9.91 20.61 -3.87
CA ILE A 137 10.23 20.03 -2.57
C ILE A 137 11.68 19.48 -2.60
N PRO A 138 12.57 19.98 -1.72
CA PRO A 138 13.93 19.48 -1.64
C PRO A 138 14.01 18.00 -1.27
N LEU A 139 14.92 17.27 -1.91
CA LEU A 139 15.13 15.82 -1.72
C LEU A 139 15.33 15.42 -0.26
N TYR A 140 16.02 16.24 0.54
CA TYR A 140 16.28 15.94 1.95
C TYR A 140 15.03 15.96 2.84
N GLN A 141 13.90 16.50 2.36
CA GLN A 141 12.61 16.45 3.04
C GLN A 141 11.81 15.18 2.72
N MET A 142 12.18 14.48 1.64
CA MET A 142 11.53 13.24 1.19
C MET A 142 11.97 12.04 2.04
N SER A 143 11.00 11.23 2.46
CA SER A 143 11.21 9.93 3.10
C SER A 143 10.91 8.78 2.15
N GLY A 144 11.49 7.60 2.41
CA GLY A 144 11.22 6.39 1.63
C GLY A 144 12.28 6.15 0.56
N PHE A 145 11.87 5.97 -0.70
CA PHE A 145 12.77 5.60 -1.80
C PHE A 145 13.90 6.62 -2.02
N TYR A 146 13.62 7.89 -1.75
CA TYR A 146 14.51 9.01 -2.06
C TYR A 146 15.28 9.57 -0.84
N GLY A 147 15.00 9.13 0.40
CA GLY A 147 15.68 9.70 1.57
C GLY A 147 15.19 9.23 2.94
N LYS A 148 15.83 9.78 3.98
CA LYS A 148 15.44 9.67 5.41
C LYS A 148 14.85 10.99 5.93
N GLY A 149 14.27 11.80 5.04
CA GLY A 149 13.67 13.07 5.39
C GLY A 149 12.55 12.89 6.42
N PRO A 150 12.40 13.80 7.39
CA PRO A 150 11.47 13.59 8.50
C PRO A 150 10.00 13.93 8.18
N SER A 151 9.73 14.61 7.06
CA SER A 151 8.45 15.32 6.88
C SER A 151 7.54 14.76 5.79
N ILE A 152 8.05 14.18 4.69
CA ILE A 152 7.18 13.78 3.57
C ILE A 152 7.20 12.27 3.34
N LYS A 153 6.06 11.62 3.53
CA LYS A 153 5.85 10.19 3.31
C LYS A 153 5.29 9.93 1.91
N GLN A 154 5.96 9.11 1.11
CA GLN A 154 5.37 8.55 -0.11
C GLN A 154 4.64 7.24 0.20
N PHE A 155 3.41 7.10 -0.30
CA PHE A 155 2.55 5.93 -0.14
C PHE A 155 2.54 5.07 -1.40
N MET A 156 3.55 4.19 -1.49
CA MET A 156 3.78 3.32 -2.65
C MET A 156 3.09 1.95 -2.58
N ASP A 157 2.54 1.57 -1.43
CA ASP A 157 1.86 0.28 -1.26
C ASP A 157 0.35 0.45 -1.53
N ILE A 158 -0.28 -0.58 -2.10
CA ILE A 158 -1.74 -0.64 -2.23
C ILE A 158 -2.40 -0.68 -0.84
N PHE A 159 -1.75 -1.29 0.16
CA PHE A 159 -2.24 -1.25 1.55
C PHE A 159 -2.24 0.16 2.17
N SER A 160 -1.60 1.14 1.53
CA SER A 160 -1.60 2.53 1.98
C SER A 160 -2.84 3.32 1.56
N LEU A 161 -3.70 2.80 0.67
CA LEU A 161 -4.90 3.53 0.24
C LEU A 161 -5.88 3.80 1.41
N PRO A 162 -6.22 2.79 2.27
CA PRO A 162 -7.00 3.04 3.48
C PRO A 162 -6.36 4.03 4.44
N GLU A 163 -5.03 3.99 4.58
CA GLU A 163 -4.28 4.90 5.46
C GLU A 163 -4.40 6.35 5.00
N MET A 164 -4.17 6.62 3.72
CA MET A 164 -4.32 7.97 3.15
C MET A 164 -5.74 8.50 3.31
N ALA A 165 -6.74 7.66 3.02
CA ALA A 165 -8.14 8.04 3.18
C ALA A 165 -8.47 8.35 4.65
N LEU A 166 -8.07 7.48 5.58
CA LEU A 166 -8.35 7.65 7.00
C LEU A 166 -7.67 8.89 7.56
N LEU A 167 -6.41 9.10 7.22
CA LEU A 167 -5.63 10.27 7.61
C LEU A 167 -6.33 11.57 7.15
N SER A 168 -6.80 11.62 5.90
CA SER A 168 -7.56 12.74 5.38
C SER A 168 -8.91 12.94 6.08
N CYS A 169 -9.66 11.87 6.38
CA CYS A 169 -10.92 11.96 7.13
C CYS A 169 -10.72 12.49 8.56
N VAL A 170 -9.68 12.02 9.25
CA VAL A 170 -9.37 12.46 10.62
C VAL A 170 -8.95 13.93 10.61
N VAL A 171 -8.06 14.35 9.70
CA VAL A 171 -7.66 15.76 9.58
C VAL A 171 -8.86 16.65 9.23
N ASP A 172 -9.72 16.23 8.30
CA ASP A 172 -10.95 16.96 7.93
C ASP A 172 -11.89 17.14 9.14
N HIS A 173 -12.04 16.08 9.96
CA HIS A 173 -12.84 16.17 11.18
C HIS A 173 -12.30 17.22 12.15
N PHE A 174 -11.00 17.21 12.43
CA PHE A 174 -10.40 18.14 13.38
C PHE A 174 -10.51 19.58 12.89
N LEU A 175 -10.20 19.84 11.62
CA LEU A 175 -10.31 21.17 11.03
C LEU A 175 -11.76 21.67 11.00
N GLY A 176 -12.71 20.82 10.60
CA GLY A 176 -14.13 21.16 10.52
C GLY A 176 -14.79 21.48 11.88
N HIS A 177 -14.18 21.05 12.99
CA HIS A 177 -14.66 21.32 14.36
C HIS A 177 -13.74 22.29 15.13
N GLY A 178 -12.71 22.85 14.48
CA GLY A 178 -11.75 23.76 15.13
C GLY A 178 -10.96 23.10 16.26
N LEU A 179 -10.70 21.80 16.16
CA LEU A 179 -9.89 21.05 17.12
C LEU A 179 -8.41 21.21 16.79
N GLU A 180 -7.61 21.55 17.79
CA GLU A 180 -6.16 21.56 17.67
C GLU A 180 -5.61 20.13 17.70
N PHE A 181 -4.55 19.88 16.94
CA PHE A 181 -3.82 18.61 16.93
C PHE A 181 -2.36 18.83 16.56
N ASP A 182 -1.50 17.95 17.07
CA ASP A 182 -0.14 17.83 16.60
C ASP A 182 -0.11 16.88 15.38
N GLN A 183 0.44 17.36 14.27
CA GLN A 183 0.37 16.67 13.00
C GLN A 183 1.20 15.36 13.00
N ALA A 184 2.33 15.34 13.72
CA ALA A 184 3.19 14.17 13.79
C ALA A 184 2.57 13.05 14.64
N HIS A 185 1.93 13.40 15.76
CA HIS A 185 1.21 12.44 16.60
C HIS A 185 -0.05 11.92 15.90
N LEU A 186 -0.83 12.79 15.25
CA LEU A 186 -2.01 12.35 14.49
C LEU A 186 -1.61 11.38 13.38
N TYR A 187 -0.60 11.73 12.59
CA TYR A 187 -0.06 10.84 11.56
C TYR A 187 0.37 9.49 12.17
N LYS A 188 1.13 9.52 13.27
CA LYS A 188 1.62 8.32 13.93
C LYS A 188 0.48 7.44 14.43
N ASP A 189 -0.53 8.00 15.07
CA ASP A 189 -1.67 7.24 15.60
C ASP A 189 -2.44 6.56 14.47
N VAL A 190 -2.68 7.27 13.36
CA VAL A 190 -3.34 6.69 12.16
C VAL A 190 -2.50 5.57 11.55
N THR A 191 -1.20 5.78 11.37
CA THR A 191 -0.28 4.75 10.87
C THR A 191 -0.23 3.53 11.81
N ASP A 192 -0.20 3.76 13.13
CA ASP A 192 -0.18 2.70 14.13
C ASP A 192 -1.50 1.92 14.16
N ALA A 193 -2.65 2.58 14.00
CA ALA A 193 -3.96 1.94 13.90
C ALA A 193 -4.07 1.05 12.64
N ILE A 194 -3.58 1.52 11.49
CA ILE A 194 -3.51 0.72 10.25
C ILE A 194 -2.55 -0.47 10.43
N ARG A 195 -1.39 -0.23 11.06
CA ARG A 195 -0.43 -1.29 11.38
C ARG A 195 -1.06 -2.34 12.29
N ASP A 196 -1.84 -1.93 13.28
CA ASP A 196 -2.50 -2.85 14.21
C ASP A 196 -3.49 -3.79 13.50
N VAL A 197 -4.19 -3.33 12.46
CA VAL A 197 -5.05 -4.20 11.63
C VAL A 197 -4.23 -5.33 10.99
N HIS A 198 -3.01 -5.03 10.54
CA HIS A 198 -2.11 -6.00 9.92
C HIS A 198 -1.41 -6.89 10.97
N VAL A 199 -0.83 -6.28 12.02
CA VAL A 199 0.00 -6.97 13.03
C VAL A 199 -0.84 -7.82 13.99
N LYS A 200 -2.03 -7.35 14.38
CA LYS A 200 -2.97 -8.15 15.18
C LYS A 200 -3.65 -9.23 14.35
N GLY A 201 -3.36 -9.29 13.04
CA GLY A 201 -3.82 -10.33 12.13
C GLY A 201 -5.31 -10.26 11.81
N LEU A 202 -5.98 -9.11 12.02
CA LEU A 202 -7.38 -8.95 11.67
C LEU A 202 -7.59 -9.15 10.16
N MET A 203 -6.71 -8.53 9.36
CA MET A 203 -6.70 -8.71 7.90
C MET A 203 -6.56 -10.20 7.52
N TYR A 204 -5.58 -10.89 8.13
CA TYR A 204 -5.36 -12.31 7.88
C TYR A 204 -6.58 -13.14 8.28
N GLN A 205 -7.23 -12.85 9.40
CA GLN A 205 -8.44 -13.56 9.85
C GLN A 205 -9.62 -13.36 8.89
N TRP A 206 -9.82 -12.16 8.33
CA TRP A 206 -10.90 -11.93 7.36
C TRP A 206 -10.65 -12.72 6.08
N ILE A 207 -9.44 -12.63 5.54
CA ILE A 207 -9.05 -13.36 4.32
C ILE A 207 -9.15 -14.87 4.53
N GLU A 208 -8.67 -15.40 5.67
CA GLU A 208 -8.71 -16.83 5.96
C GLU A 208 -10.13 -17.37 6.16
N ARG A 209 -11.09 -16.54 6.57
CA ARG A 209 -12.50 -16.94 6.72
C ARG A 209 -13.20 -17.14 5.38
N ASP A 210 -12.78 -16.43 4.35
CA ASP A 210 -13.42 -16.45 3.03
C ASP A 210 -12.40 -16.16 1.91
N MET A 211 -11.50 -17.11 1.65
CA MET A 211 -10.43 -16.92 0.67
C MET A 211 -10.96 -16.71 -0.76
N GLU A 212 -12.09 -17.31 -1.12
CA GLU A 212 -12.71 -17.16 -2.44
C GLU A 212 -13.19 -15.72 -2.67
N LYS A 213 -13.71 -15.05 -1.62
CA LYS A 213 -14.11 -13.65 -1.69
C LYS A 213 -12.92 -12.70 -1.83
N TYR A 214 -11.82 -12.96 -1.11
CA TYR A 214 -10.72 -12.00 -1.00
C TYR A 214 -9.54 -12.25 -1.93
N ILE A 215 -9.24 -13.50 -2.32
CA ILE A 215 -8.10 -13.81 -3.18
C ILE A 215 -8.58 -13.95 -4.63
N LEU A 216 -8.08 -13.07 -5.48
CA LEU A 216 -8.32 -13.07 -6.91
C LEU A 216 -7.23 -13.87 -7.63
N ARG A 217 -7.59 -14.52 -8.75
CA ARG A 217 -6.65 -15.08 -9.74
C ARG A 217 -5.70 -16.19 -9.23
N GLY A 218 -6.28 -17.23 -8.61
CA GLY A 218 -5.53 -18.41 -8.19
C GLY A 218 -4.94 -19.21 -9.36
N ASP A 219 -5.76 -19.48 -10.39
CA ASP A 219 -5.39 -20.36 -11.51
C ASP A 219 -4.19 -19.83 -12.32
N GLU A 220 -4.13 -18.52 -12.57
CA GLU A 220 -3.03 -17.89 -13.28
C GLU A 220 -1.71 -17.99 -12.50
N THR A 221 -1.78 -17.92 -11.17
CA THR A 221 -0.61 -18.03 -10.29
C THR A 221 0.02 -19.42 -10.41
N PHE A 222 -0.79 -20.48 -10.33
CA PHE A 222 -0.31 -21.86 -10.53
C PHE A 222 0.33 -22.04 -11.91
N ALA A 223 -0.29 -21.51 -12.96
CA ALA A 223 0.20 -21.65 -14.33
C ALA A 223 1.58 -21.00 -14.53
N VAL A 224 1.80 -19.80 -13.99
CA VAL A 224 3.08 -19.10 -14.10
C VAL A 224 4.20 -19.84 -13.36
N LEU A 225 3.96 -20.21 -12.09
CA LEU A 225 4.95 -20.92 -11.26
C LEU A 225 5.34 -22.26 -11.89
N SER A 226 4.35 -23.06 -12.28
CA SER A 226 4.58 -24.37 -12.91
C SER A 226 5.35 -24.26 -14.21
N ARG A 227 5.07 -23.23 -15.02
CA ARG A 227 5.78 -22.98 -16.27
C ARG A 227 7.26 -22.64 -16.04
N LEU A 228 7.57 -21.82 -15.04
CA LEU A 228 8.96 -21.50 -14.71
C LEU A 228 9.73 -22.72 -14.25
N VAL A 229 9.14 -23.53 -13.35
CA VAL A 229 9.75 -24.80 -12.89
C VAL A 229 9.97 -25.76 -14.05
N ALA A 230 8.98 -25.92 -14.94
CA ALA A 230 9.11 -26.79 -16.11
C ALA A 230 10.22 -26.35 -17.09
N HIS A 231 10.59 -25.06 -17.08
CA HIS A 231 11.71 -24.51 -17.84
C HIS A 231 13.03 -24.48 -17.05
N GLY A 232 13.12 -25.22 -15.93
CA GLY A 232 14.34 -25.38 -15.15
C GLY A 232 14.75 -24.12 -14.38
N LYS A 233 13.81 -23.21 -14.10
CA LYS A 233 14.06 -22.02 -13.28
C LYS A 233 13.89 -22.35 -11.80
N GLN A 234 14.78 -21.81 -10.97
CA GLN A 234 14.69 -21.92 -9.51
C GLN A 234 13.80 -20.81 -8.97
N LEU A 235 12.95 -21.11 -7.99
CA LEU A 235 12.00 -20.14 -7.43
C LEU A 235 12.25 -19.94 -5.94
N PHE A 236 12.11 -18.71 -5.47
CA PHE A 236 11.98 -18.43 -4.04
C PHE A 236 10.81 -17.50 -3.74
N LEU A 237 10.18 -17.71 -2.59
CA LEU A 237 9.13 -16.84 -2.04
C LEU A 237 9.73 -16.02 -0.91
N ILE A 238 9.49 -14.71 -0.89
CA ILE A 238 9.91 -13.82 0.19
C ILE A 238 8.81 -12.83 0.59
N THR A 239 8.30 -12.96 1.82
CA THR A 239 7.19 -12.15 2.33
C THR A 239 7.40 -11.67 3.76
N ASN A 240 6.78 -10.55 4.10
CA ASN A 240 6.68 -10.07 5.48
C ASN A 240 5.57 -10.80 6.27
N SER A 241 4.67 -11.48 5.58
CA SER A 241 3.57 -12.23 6.18
C SER A 241 4.06 -13.51 6.87
N PRO A 242 3.34 -13.99 7.91
CA PRO A 242 3.68 -15.21 8.63
C PRO A 242 3.39 -16.47 7.81
N PHE A 243 4.16 -17.54 8.03
CA PHE A 243 4.02 -18.80 7.28
C PHE A 243 2.61 -19.39 7.33
N SER A 244 1.94 -19.33 8.49
CA SER A 244 0.59 -19.89 8.65
C SER A 244 -0.45 -19.27 7.70
N PHE A 245 -0.31 -17.98 7.41
CA PHE A 245 -1.19 -17.27 6.48
C PHE A 245 -0.83 -17.61 5.03
N VAL A 246 0.46 -17.57 4.71
CA VAL A 246 0.99 -17.89 3.38
C VAL A 246 0.65 -19.31 2.96
N ASP A 247 0.83 -20.30 3.84
CA ASP A 247 0.54 -21.71 3.54
C ASP A 247 -0.93 -21.91 3.20
N LYS A 248 -1.84 -21.28 3.94
CA LYS A 248 -3.28 -21.37 3.67
C LYS A 248 -3.66 -20.79 2.30
N GLY A 249 -3.23 -19.56 2.00
CA GLY A 249 -3.57 -18.94 0.73
C GLY A 249 -2.86 -19.58 -0.46
N MET A 250 -1.62 -20.04 -0.31
CA MET A 250 -0.93 -20.81 -1.36
C MET A 250 -1.61 -22.17 -1.61
N ARG A 251 -2.08 -22.87 -0.58
CA ARG A 251 -2.88 -24.09 -0.76
C ARG A 251 -4.17 -23.82 -1.52
N HIS A 252 -4.81 -22.68 -1.27
CA HIS A 252 -6.00 -22.26 -1.98
C HIS A 252 -5.73 -21.93 -3.45
N MET A 253 -4.68 -21.16 -3.76
CA MET A 253 -4.36 -20.73 -5.12
C MET A 253 -3.65 -21.78 -5.99
N VAL A 254 -2.78 -22.58 -5.38
CA VAL A 254 -1.79 -23.43 -6.09
C VAL A 254 -1.99 -24.92 -5.77
N GLY A 255 -2.48 -25.24 -4.56
CA GLY A 255 -2.73 -26.61 -4.12
C GLY A 255 -1.84 -27.07 -2.95
N ALA A 256 -2.11 -28.28 -2.44
CA ALA A 256 -1.48 -28.81 -1.22
C ALA A 256 0.06 -28.87 -1.28
N ASP A 257 0.60 -29.12 -2.46
CA ASP A 257 2.02 -29.34 -2.71
C ASP A 257 2.75 -28.07 -3.22
N TRP A 258 2.15 -26.89 -3.07
CA TRP A 258 2.71 -25.62 -3.57
C TRP A 258 4.18 -25.40 -3.19
N ARG A 259 4.59 -25.86 -2.00
CA ARG A 259 5.97 -25.73 -1.50
C ARG A 259 6.99 -26.42 -2.40
N GLN A 260 6.60 -27.47 -3.12
CA GLN A 260 7.49 -28.19 -4.04
C GLN A 260 7.89 -27.35 -5.25
N LEU A 261 7.18 -26.26 -5.53
CA LEU A 261 7.51 -25.32 -6.61
C LEU A 261 8.64 -24.35 -6.22
N PHE A 262 8.97 -24.22 -4.94
CA PHE A 262 9.94 -23.24 -4.44
C PHE A 262 11.14 -23.94 -3.81
N ASP A 263 12.35 -23.54 -4.24
CA ASP A 263 13.61 -23.96 -3.63
C ASP A 263 13.75 -23.40 -2.20
N VAL A 264 13.27 -22.17 -1.98
CA VAL A 264 13.35 -21.46 -0.69
C VAL A 264 12.07 -20.67 -0.42
N VAL A 265 11.55 -20.77 0.80
CA VAL A 265 10.44 -19.94 1.30
C VAL A 265 10.91 -19.14 2.52
N ILE A 266 10.87 -17.81 2.40
CA ILE A 266 11.28 -16.85 3.41
C ILE A 266 10.05 -16.07 3.86
N VAL A 267 9.68 -16.24 5.13
CA VAL A 267 8.54 -15.55 5.75
C VAL A 267 9.03 -14.56 6.80
N GLN A 268 8.19 -13.60 7.16
CA GLN A 268 8.54 -12.54 8.12
C GLN A 268 9.90 -11.88 7.81
N ALA A 269 10.16 -11.65 6.52
CA ALA A 269 11.45 -11.22 6.01
C ALA A 269 11.89 -9.84 6.52
N ASP A 270 10.94 -8.99 6.95
CA ASP A 270 11.17 -7.60 7.34
C ASP A 270 11.80 -6.78 6.20
N LYS A 271 11.23 -6.90 4.99
CA LYS A 271 11.54 -6.02 3.86
C LYS A 271 11.16 -4.58 4.24
N PRO A 272 11.97 -3.57 3.86
CA PRO A 272 13.16 -3.65 3.01
C PRO A 272 14.45 -4.04 3.74
N SER A 273 14.46 -4.07 5.09
CA SER A 273 15.65 -4.36 5.90
C SER A 273 16.33 -5.67 5.50
N PHE A 274 15.57 -6.67 5.07
CA PHE A 274 16.10 -7.92 4.49
C PHE A 274 17.20 -7.69 3.44
N PHE A 275 16.99 -6.73 2.54
CA PHE A 275 17.89 -6.46 1.41
C PHE A 275 19.00 -5.47 1.75
N THR A 276 18.80 -4.64 2.78
CA THR A 276 19.72 -3.53 3.11
C THR A 276 20.55 -3.78 4.37
N ASP A 277 20.08 -4.59 5.31
CA ASP A 277 20.73 -4.88 6.58
C ASP A 277 21.20 -6.34 6.65
N ARG A 278 22.52 -6.53 6.69
CA ARG A 278 23.17 -7.85 6.69
C ARG A 278 23.28 -8.48 8.08
N ARG A 279 22.77 -7.82 9.14
CA ARG A 279 22.99 -8.24 10.53
C ARG A 279 21.93 -9.21 11.06
N LYS A 280 20.79 -9.34 10.39
CA LYS A 280 19.70 -10.22 10.86
C LYS A 280 20.01 -11.69 10.51
N PRO A 281 20.16 -12.59 11.50
CA PRO A 281 20.37 -14.01 11.23
C PRO A 281 19.07 -14.66 10.75
N PHE A 282 19.20 -15.67 9.88
CA PHE A 282 18.08 -16.53 9.51
C PHE A 282 17.67 -17.44 10.68
N ARG A 283 16.37 -17.71 10.78
CA ARG A 283 15.80 -18.73 11.67
C ARG A 283 15.15 -19.80 10.80
N LYS A 284 15.42 -21.06 11.12
CA LYS A 284 14.82 -22.19 10.41
C LYS A 284 13.45 -22.49 11.04
N LEU A 285 12.45 -22.63 10.19
CA LEU A 285 11.13 -23.12 10.57
C LEU A 285 10.98 -24.58 10.14
N ASP A 286 10.23 -25.36 10.91
CA ASP A 286 9.78 -26.69 10.50
C ASP A 286 8.63 -26.62 9.49
N GLU A 287 8.15 -27.78 9.03
CA GLU A 287 7.05 -27.84 8.06
C GLU A 287 5.71 -27.27 8.58
N LYS A 288 5.58 -27.09 9.89
CA LYS A 288 4.40 -26.52 10.54
C LYS A 288 4.58 -25.01 10.84
N GLY A 289 5.72 -24.43 10.46
CA GLY A 289 6.06 -23.04 10.73
C GLY A 289 6.55 -22.78 12.16
N SER A 290 6.91 -23.82 12.93
CA SER A 290 7.47 -23.69 14.28
C SER A 290 8.98 -23.53 14.23
N LEU A 291 9.56 -22.76 15.16
CA LEU A 291 11.01 -22.61 15.25
C LEU A 291 11.66 -23.95 15.58
N HIS A 292 12.62 -24.32 14.74
CA HIS A 292 13.49 -25.49 14.92
C HIS A 292 14.77 -25.10 15.66
#